data_AF-A0A482TG12-F1
#
_entry.id   AF-A0A482TG12-F1
#
_cell.length_a   1.000
_cell.length_b   1.000
_cell.length_c   1.000
_cell.angle_alpha   90.00
_cell.angle_beta   90.00
_cell.angle_gamma   90.00
#
_symmetry.space_group_name_H-M   'P 1'
#
loop_
_entity.id
_entity.type
_entity.pdbx_description
1 polymer ?
#
loop_
_entity_poly.entity_id
_entity_poly.type
_entity_poly.pdbx_seq_one_letter_code
_entity_poly.pdbx_strand_id
1 'polypeptide(L)' 'MARADPSPEPATETASSDTAQWRLHYHVGDLEHYTEWTADFPSIENYYDQYHHGDHAHDVAIERRAVIET' A
#
# COMPACT_ATOMS: atom_id res chain seq x y z
N MET A 1 -17.47 -19.22 -37.15
CA MET A 1 -16.95 -17.87 -37.44
C MET A 1 -17.87 -16.86 -36.77
N ALA A 2 -17.46 -16.29 -35.64
CA ALA A 2 -18.12 -15.12 -35.03
C ALA A 2 -17.02 -14.32 -34.30
N ARG A 3 -17.17 -13.00 -34.34
CA ARG A 3 -16.11 -11.99 -34.21
C ARG A 3 -15.60 -11.82 -32.77
N ALA A 4 -14.40 -11.25 -32.68
CA ALA A 4 -13.80 -10.76 -31.47
C ALA A 4 -14.65 -9.66 -30.81
N ASP A 5 -14.77 -9.73 -29.49
CA ASP A 5 -15.02 -8.57 -28.64
C ASP A 5 -13.78 -8.40 -27.75
N PRO A 6 -12.94 -7.37 -27.96
CA PRO A 6 -11.91 -6.99 -27.02
C PRO A 6 -12.54 -6.31 -25.80
N SER A 7 -12.11 -6.75 -24.61
CA SER A 7 -12.16 -6.14 -23.27
C SER A 7 -13.17 -5.01 -22.98
N PRO A 8 -13.96 -5.14 -21.90
CA PRO A 8 -14.02 -4.08 -20.90
C PRO A 8 -12.82 -4.28 -19.96
N GLU A 9 -11.73 -3.57 -20.22
CA GLU A 9 -10.81 -3.23 -19.14
C GLU A 9 -11.68 -2.58 -18.06
N PRO A 10 -11.67 -3.01 -16.79
CA PRO A 10 -12.28 -2.21 -15.76
C PRO A 10 -11.48 -0.91 -15.75
N ALA A 11 -12.11 0.15 -16.26
CA ALA A 11 -11.69 1.52 -16.11
C ALA A 11 -11.42 1.74 -14.61
N THR A 12 -10.16 1.59 -14.23
CA THR A 12 -9.69 2.03 -12.91
C THR A 12 -9.43 3.52 -13.04
N GLU A 13 -10.48 4.25 -13.43
CA GLU A 13 -10.56 5.68 -13.20
C GLU A 13 -10.83 5.87 -11.71
N THR A 14 -9.75 5.84 -10.94
CA THR A 14 -9.64 6.78 -9.83
C THR A 14 -8.32 7.51 -10.02
N ALA A 15 -8.26 8.28 -11.12
CA ALA A 15 -7.34 9.39 -11.27
C ALA A 15 -7.72 10.45 -10.22
N SER A 16 -7.30 10.22 -8.98
CA SER A 16 -6.86 11.32 -8.16
C SER A 16 -5.36 11.40 -8.40
N SER A 17 -4.86 12.52 -8.92
CA SER A 17 -3.42 12.86 -8.88
C SER A 17 -2.91 13.07 -7.44
N ASP A 18 -3.60 12.48 -6.46
CA ASP A 18 -3.16 12.28 -5.10
C ASP A 18 -2.07 11.20 -5.22
N THR A 19 -0.80 11.62 -5.24
CA THR A 19 0.34 10.72 -5.13
C THR A 19 0.36 10.18 -3.69
N ALA A 20 -0.65 9.35 -3.37
CA ALA A 20 -0.81 8.78 -2.05
C ALA A 20 0.43 7.96 -1.73
N GLN A 21 1.07 8.32 -0.62
CA GLN A 21 2.18 7.55 -0.09
C GLN A 21 1.68 6.72 1.08
N TRP A 22 2.31 5.59 1.24
CA TRP A 22 2.00 4.56 2.22
C TRP A 22 3.25 4.23 3.01
N ARG A 23 3.09 3.88 4.28
CA ARG A 23 4.16 3.30 5.11
C ARG A 23 3.57 2.29 6.08
N LEU A 24 4.41 1.45 6.64
CA LEU A 24 4.06 0.67 7.82
C LEU A 24 4.48 1.38 9.09
N HIS A 25 3.62 1.26 10.08
CA HIS A 25 3.89 1.49 11.47
C HIS A 25 3.86 0.14 12.20
N TYR A 26 4.83 -0.13 13.05
CA TYR A 26 4.85 -1.34 13.87
C TYR A 26 5.74 -1.12 15.10
N HIS A 27 5.50 -1.93 16.14
CA HIS A 27 6.26 -1.90 17.38
C HIS A 27 7.19 -3.11 17.45
N VAL A 28 8.43 -2.88 17.89
CA VAL A 28 9.41 -3.93 18.24
C VAL A 28 9.80 -3.76 19.70
N GLY A 29 9.22 -4.60 20.57
CA GLY A 29 9.31 -4.39 22.02
C GLY A 29 8.60 -3.11 22.43
N ASP A 30 9.34 -2.13 22.93
CA ASP A 30 8.84 -0.80 23.34
C ASP A 30 9.11 0.29 22.29
N LEU A 31 9.75 -0.05 21.17
CA LEU A 31 10.17 0.91 20.15
C LEU A 31 9.16 0.95 18.99
N GLU A 32 8.71 2.16 18.66
CA GLU A 32 7.92 2.45 17.48
C GLU A 32 8.82 2.55 16.24
N HIS A 33 8.49 1.79 15.20
CA HIS A 33 9.20 1.76 13.93
C HIS A 33 8.29 2.13 12.77
N TYR A 34 8.89 2.82 11.80
CA TYR A 34 8.22 3.27 10.59
C TYR A 34 9.06 2.91 9.38
N THR A 35 8.42 2.35 8.35
CA THR A 35 9.09 2.28 7.05
C THR A 35 9.10 3.64 6.39
N GLU A 36 9.94 3.79 5.37
CA GLU A 36 9.90 4.94 4.49
C GLU A 36 8.53 5.02 3.79
N TRP A 37 8.11 6.25 3.53
CA TRP A 37 6.92 6.51 2.73
C TRP A 37 7.20 6.14 1.27
N THR A 38 6.31 5.34 0.68
CA THR A 38 6.42 4.90 -0.72
C THR A 38 5.07 5.04 -1.43
N ALA A 39 5.11 5.34 -2.73
CA ALA A 39 3.90 5.32 -3.57
C ALA A 39 3.47 3.89 -3.95
N ASP A 40 4.33 2.89 -3.72
CA ASP A 40 4.07 1.50 -4.06
C ASP A 40 3.29 0.78 -2.94
N PHE A 41 1.97 0.83 -3.03
CA PHE A 41 1.08 0.13 -2.11
C PHE A 41 1.31 -1.40 -2.08
N PRO A 42 1.53 -2.11 -3.21
CA PRO A 42 1.77 -3.56 -3.20
C PRO A 42 2.98 -3.97 -2.34
N SER A 43 4.05 -3.19 -2.35
CA SER A 43 5.21 -3.42 -1.47
C SER A 43 4.84 -3.29 0.00
N ILE A 44 4.05 -2.26 0.36
CA ILE A 44 3.59 -2.04 1.74
C ILE A 44 2.64 -3.16 2.20
N GLU A 45 1.73 -3.63 1.35
CA GLU A 45 0.85 -4.76 1.65
C GLU A 45 1.65 -6.05 1.89
N ASN A 46 2.65 -6.31 1.05
CA ASN A 46 3.54 -7.46 1.22
C ASN A 46 4.38 -7.37 2.50
N TYR A 47 4.83 -6.17 2.89
CA TYR A 47 5.50 -6.00 4.17
C TYR A 47 4.51 -6.18 5.34
N TYR A 48 3.28 -5.68 5.22
CA TYR A 48 2.26 -5.83 6.26
C TYR A 48 2.04 -7.30 6.58
N ASP A 49 1.83 -8.13 5.55
CA ASP A 49 1.64 -9.58 5.69
C ASP A 49 2.84 -10.23 6.41
N GLN A 50 4.06 -9.93 5.97
CA GLN A 50 5.27 -10.49 6.57
C GLN A 50 5.47 -10.09 8.03
N TYR A 51 5.24 -8.82 8.38
CA TYR A 51 5.43 -8.34 9.76
C TYR A 51 4.27 -8.74 10.67
N HIS A 52 3.04 -8.82 10.15
CA HIS A 52 1.86 -9.25 10.90
C HIS A 52 1.92 -10.76 11.23
N HIS A 53 2.52 -11.57 10.36
CA HIS A 53 2.76 -12.99 10.61
C HIS A 53 4.08 -13.26 11.36
N GLY A 54 4.93 -12.25 11.52
CA GLY A 54 6.19 -12.36 12.25
C GLY A 54 6.00 -12.30 13.77
N ASP A 55 6.81 -13.06 14.51
CA ASP A 55 6.72 -13.11 15.98
C ASP A 55 7.29 -11.84 16.67
N HIS A 56 8.06 -11.02 15.94
CA HIS A 56 8.87 -9.92 16.50
C HIS A 56 8.24 -8.52 16.39
N ALA A 57 7.27 -8.33 15.50
CA ALA A 57 6.61 -7.05 15.31
C ALA A 57 5.16 -7.16 15.78
N HIS A 58 4.73 -6.18 16.58
CA HIS A 58 3.37 -6.09 17.09
C HIS A 58 2.74 -4.77 16.65
N ASP A 59 1.41 -4.70 16.71
CA ASP A 59 0.65 -3.50 16.34
C ASP A 59 1.00 -2.98 14.93
N VAL A 60 1.14 -3.90 13.98
CA VAL A 60 1.46 -3.58 12.59
C VAL A 60 0.25 -2.90 11.95
N ALA A 61 0.43 -1.71 11.39
CA ALA A 61 -0.61 -0.92 10.74
C ALA A 61 -0.08 -0.23 9.48
N ILE A 62 -0.93 -0.12 8.47
CA ILE A 62 -0.64 0.65 7.25
C ILE A 62 -1.12 2.09 7.43
N GLU A 63 -0.22 3.04 7.29
CA GLU A 63 -0.53 4.46 7.24
C GLU A 63 -0.56 4.97 5.80
N ARG A 64 -1.50 5.89 5.51
CA ARG A 64 -1.65 6.57 4.22
C ARG A 64 -1.53 8.08 4.41
N ARG A 65 -0.79 8.75 3.53
CA ARG A 65 -0.82 10.21 3.39
C ARG A 65 -1.10 10.62 1.94
N ALA A 66 -1.90 11.67 1.79
CA ALA A 66 -2.07 12.38 0.54
C ALA A 66 -0.85 13.29 0.29
N VAL A 67 -0.28 13.26 -0.91
CA VAL A 67 0.73 14.22 -1.35
C VAL A 67 0.07 15.13 -2.36
N ILE A 68 0.09 16.43 -2.04
CA ILE A 68 -0.36 17.47 -2.95
C ILE A 68 0.92 18.08 -3.54
N GLU A 69 1.24 17.76 -4.79
CA GLU A 69 2.32 18.42 -5.53
C GLU A 69 1.89 19.87 -5.81
N THR A 70 2.59 20.84 -5.21
CA THR A 70 2.26 22.28 -5.28
C THR A 70 2.90 22.95 -6.49
#